data_AF-A0A9E7RTD1-F1
#
_entry.id   AF-A0A9E7RTD1-F1
#
_cell.length_a   1.000
_cell.length_b   1.000
_cell.length_c   1.000
_cell.angle_alpha   90.00
_cell.angle_beta   90.00
_cell.angle_gamma   90.00
#
_symmetry.space_group_name_H-M   'P 1'
#
loop_
_entity.id
_entity.type
_entity.pdbx_description
1 polymer ?
#
loop_
_entity_poly.entity_id
_entity_poly.type
_entity_poly.pdbx_seq_one_letter_code
_entity_poly.pdbx_strand_id
1 'polypeptide(L)'
;MIIVYGDWSIQGHKPSGIVSVQVNLPKVTLQCVALPKPGKTPLDEVKLFMGLAKYQVSNDFLLNKGTYVQGDRSRDLLTITDGVNVFKGMIEPPSYQLDRFSDEIIEYTLTIHLELPSDISRVFKAGDFSPTYFNSFYFHVGVE
;
A
#
# COMPACT_ATOMS: atom_id res chain seq x y z
N MET A 1 -16.89 14.80 6.10
CA MET A 1 -15.51 15.04 5.63
C MET A 1 -15.17 13.90 4.69
N ILE A 2 -15.03 14.19 3.40
CA ILE A 2 -14.79 13.17 2.37
C ILE A 2 -13.30 12.86 2.43
N ILE A 3 -12.96 11.68 2.94
CA ILE A 3 -11.64 11.10 2.70
C ILE A 3 -11.60 10.90 1.18
N VAL A 4 -10.79 11.69 0.48
CA VAL A 4 -10.50 11.41 -0.93
C VAL A 4 -9.68 10.13 -0.90
N TYR A 5 -10.33 9.00 -1.17
CA TYR A 5 -9.67 7.72 -1.36
C TYR A 5 -8.57 7.96 -2.40
N GLY A 6 -7.30 7.96 -1.95
CA GLY A 6 -6.17 8.30 -2.81
C GLY A 6 -6.20 7.51 -4.11
N ASP A 7 -5.73 8.13 -5.20
CA ASP A 7 -5.67 7.57 -6.54
C ASP A 7 -4.53 6.54 -6.65
N TRP A 8 -4.55 5.54 -5.75
CA TRP A 8 -3.43 4.63 -5.55
C TRP A 8 -3.07 3.92 -6.85
N SER A 9 -1.80 4.03 -7.22
CA SER A 9 -1.25 3.40 -8.41
C SER A 9 0.05 2.70 -8.08
N ILE A 10 0.19 1.46 -8.53
CA ILE A 10 1.39 0.63 -8.40
C ILE A 10 1.99 0.44 -9.78
N GLN A 11 3.19 0.96 -10.00
CA GLN A 11 3.89 0.93 -11.29
C GLN A 11 3.06 1.51 -12.44
N GLY A 12 2.21 2.52 -12.15
CA GLY A 12 1.29 3.12 -13.13
C GLY A 12 -0.05 2.38 -13.30
N HIS A 13 -0.25 1.24 -12.63
CA HIS A 13 -1.49 0.49 -12.66
C HIS A 13 -2.38 0.85 -11.47
N LYS A 14 -3.62 1.23 -11.77
CA LYS A 14 -4.67 1.54 -10.78
C LYS A 14 -5.63 0.36 -10.61
N PRO A 15 -6.00 -0.01 -9.37
CA PRO A 15 -7.17 -0.85 -9.11
C PRO A 15 -8.40 -0.27 -9.80
N SER A 16 -9.32 -1.13 -10.25
CA SER A 16 -10.61 -0.68 -10.83
C SER A 16 -11.46 0.08 -9.82
N GLY A 17 -11.44 -0.38 -8.56
CA GLY A 17 -12.08 0.30 -7.44
C GLY A 17 -11.31 0.05 -6.15
N ILE A 18 -11.25 1.07 -5.30
CA ILE A 18 -10.72 1.00 -3.94
C ILE A 18 -11.89 1.28 -3.00
N VAL A 19 -12.24 0.26 -2.20
CA VAL A 19 -13.35 0.32 -1.24
C VAL A 19 -12.90 0.92 0.08
N SER A 20 -11.69 0.59 0.52
CA SER A 20 -11.11 1.14 1.74
C SER A 20 -9.59 1.16 1.69
N VAL A 21 -9.00 2.06 2.48
CA VAL A 21 -7.56 2.24 2.63
C VAL A 21 -7.22 2.26 4.10
N GLN A 22 -6.28 1.42 4.53
CA GLN A 22 -5.70 1.43 5.86
C GLN A 22 -4.22 1.80 5.74
N VAL A 23 -3.83 2.91 6.36
CA VAL A 23 -2.46 3.42 6.34
C VAL A 23 -1.84 3.23 7.73
N ASN A 24 -0.97 2.23 7.86
CA ASN A 24 -0.22 1.91 9.07
C ASN A 24 1.27 1.88 8.72
N LEU A 25 1.84 3.05 8.48
CA LEU A 25 3.19 3.19 7.95
C LEU A 25 4.21 2.35 8.72
N PRO A 26 5.13 1.67 8.02
CA PRO A 26 5.39 1.74 6.57
C PRO A 26 4.50 0.82 5.70
N LYS A 27 3.44 0.25 6.27
CA LYS A 27 2.52 -0.67 5.60
C LYS A 27 1.21 0.05 5.22
N VAL A 28 0.74 -0.19 3.99
CA VAL A 28 -0.57 0.26 3.52
C VAL A 28 -1.36 -0.94 3.04
N THR A 29 -2.65 -0.98 3.34
CA THR A 29 -3.55 -2.04 2.90
C THR A 29 -4.72 -1.44 2.16
N LEU A 30 -4.93 -1.86 0.92
CA LEU A 30 -6.06 -1.44 0.09
C LEU A 30 -7.03 -2.62 -0.01
N GLN A 31 -8.28 -2.38 0.34
CA GLN A 31 -9.37 -3.27 -0.03
C GLN A 31 -9.90 -2.81 -1.39
N CYS A 32 -9.78 -3.67 -2.38
CA CYS A 32 -10.04 -3.36 -3.78
C CYS A 32 -11.14 -4.26 -4.35
N VAL A 33 -11.73 -3.76 -5.43
CA VAL A 33 -12.71 -4.47 -6.24
C VAL A 33 -12.26 -4.41 -7.69
N ALA A 34 -12.08 -5.59 -8.30
CA ALA A 34 -11.84 -5.72 -9.72
C ALA A 34 -13.19 -5.83 -10.45
N LEU A 35 -13.36 -5.00 -11.48
CA LEU A 35 -14.55 -4.98 -12.34
C LEU A 35 -14.18 -5.44 -13.75
N PRO A 36 -15.12 -6.03 -14.49
CA PRO A 36 -14.89 -6.46 -15.86
C PRO A 36 -14.61 -5.25 -16.74
N LYS A 37 -13.68 -5.43 -17.68
CA LYS A 37 -13.33 -4.43 -18.70
C LYS A 37 -13.58 -5.05 -20.07
N PRO A 38 -13.84 -4.25 -21.13
CA PRO A 38 -14.02 -4.80 -22.48
C PRO A 38 -12.86 -5.74 -22.87
N GLY A 39 -13.17 -7.01 -23.11
CA GLY A 39 -12.19 -8.05 -23.47
C GLY A 39 -11.29 -8.56 -22.33
N LYS A 40 -11.60 -8.25 -21.06
CA LYS A 40 -10.86 -8.74 -19.88
C LYS A 40 -11.79 -9.15 -18.75
N THR A 41 -11.38 -10.16 -18.00
CA THR A 41 -12.07 -10.63 -16.79
C THR A 41 -11.58 -9.85 -15.57
N PRO A 42 -12.36 -9.77 -14.47
CA PRO A 42 -11.88 -9.21 -13.20
C PRO A 42 -10.58 -9.87 -12.71
N LEU A 43 -10.44 -11.18 -12.97
CA LEU A 43 -9.25 -11.94 -12.59
C LEU A 43 -7.96 -11.45 -13.28
N ASP A 44 -8.06 -10.86 -14.47
CA ASP A 44 -6.88 -10.34 -15.18
C ASP A 44 -6.25 -9.16 -14.43
N GLU A 45 -7.04 -8.36 -13.72
CA GLU A 45 -6.52 -7.30 -12.86
C GLU A 45 -5.80 -7.86 -11.62
N VAL A 46 -6.38 -8.87 -10.99
CA VAL A 46 -5.73 -9.53 -9.84
C VAL A 46 -4.41 -10.18 -10.27
N LYS A 47 -4.40 -10.83 -11.45
CA LYS A 47 -3.19 -11.41 -12.06
C LYS A 47 -2.13 -10.36 -12.40
N LEU A 48 -2.55 -9.16 -12.83
CA LEU A 48 -1.62 -8.05 -13.08
C LEU A 48 -0.87 -7.68 -11.79
N PHE A 49 -1.56 -7.47 -10.68
CA PHE A 49 -0.90 -7.16 -9.40
C PHE A 49 -0.13 -8.36 -8.85
N MET A 50 -0.62 -9.59 -9.06
CA MET A 50 0.15 -10.81 -8.75
C MET A 50 1.49 -10.85 -9.50
N GLY A 51 1.53 -10.38 -10.75
CA GLY A 51 2.76 -10.29 -11.54
C GLY A 51 3.75 -9.23 -11.06
N LEU A 52 3.29 -8.23 -10.31
CA LEU A 52 4.13 -7.20 -9.68
C LEU A 52 4.57 -7.59 -8.27
N ALA A 53 3.87 -8.54 -7.65
CA ALA A 53 4.10 -8.93 -6.27
C ALA A 53 5.44 -9.62 -6.04
N LYS A 54 5.93 -9.47 -4.82
CA LYS A 54 7.13 -10.14 -4.31
C LYS A 54 6.73 -11.03 -3.15
N TYR A 55 7.38 -12.20 -3.03
CA TYR A 55 7.20 -13.08 -1.89
C TYR A 55 8.16 -12.68 -0.76
N GLN A 56 7.80 -13.03 0.48
CA GLN A 56 8.60 -12.78 1.68
C GLN A 56 9.00 -11.31 1.85
N VAL A 57 8.06 -10.40 1.58
CA VAL A 57 8.29 -8.97 1.76
C VAL A 57 8.45 -8.66 3.25
N SER A 58 9.56 -8.05 3.61
CA SER A 58 9.79 -7.49 4.95
C SER A 58 10.06 -6.00 4.87
N ASN A 59 9.70 -5.32 5.95
CA ASN A 59 9.83 -3.87 6.08
C ASN A 59 10.49 -3.58 7.43
N ASP A 60 11.82 -3.49 7.39
CA ASP A 60 12.63 -3.36 8.60
C ASP A 60 12.90 -1.88 8.90
N PHE A 61 12.71 -1.49 10.16
CA PHE A 61 13.06 -0.15 10.61
C PHE A 61 14.57 0.00 10.71
N LEU A 62 15.11 1.03 10.07
CA LEU A 62 16.51 1.42 10.18
C LEU A 62 16.73 2.21 11.47
N LEU A 63 17.92 2.05 12.08
CA LEU A 63 18.34 2.74 13.31
C LEU A 63 18.16 4.27 13.26
N ASN A 64 18.13 4.86 12.06
CA ASN A 64 18.02 6.30 11.82
C ASN A 64 16.61 6.75 11.37
N LYS A 65 15.53 6.07 11.78
CA LYS A 65 14.11 6.46 11.53
C LYS A 65 13.58 6.28 10.11
N GLY A 66 14.31 5.56 9.24
CA GLY A 66 13.83 5.16 7.91
C GLY A 66 13.36 3.71 7.89
N THR A 67 12.89 3.24 6.74
CA THR A 67 12.58 1.82 6.54
C THR A 67 13.29 1.25 5.33
N TYR A 68 13.58 -0.04 5.37
CA TYR A 68 14.17 -0.78 4.27
C TYR A 68 13.23 -1.91 3.86
N VAL A 69 12.91 -1.97 2.57
CA VAL A 69 12.00 -3.00 2.03
C VAL A 69 12.80 -4.02 1.22
N GLN A 70 12.63 -5.29 1.55
CA GLN A 70 13.29 -6.40 0.87
C GLN A 70 12.31 -7.54 0.57
N GLY A 71 12.62 -8.35 -0.44
CA GLY A 71 11.85 -9.52 -0.85
C GLY A 71 12.70 -10.53 -1.63
N ASP A 72 12.13 -11.70 -1.93
CA ASP A 72 12.83 -12.91 -2.37
C ASP A 72 13.56 -12.80 -3.75
N ARG A 73 13.27 -11.77 -4.58
CA ARG A 73 13.87 -11.61 -5.92
C ARG A 73 14.03 -10.14 -6.35
N SER A 74 15.27 -9.71 -6.56
CA SER A 74 15.77 -8.41 -7.09
C SER A 74 15.34 -7.15 -6.30
N ARG A 75 16.24 -6.14 -6.31
CA ARG A 75 16.09 -4.85 -5.62
C ARG A 75 15.13 -3.86 -6.30
N ASP A 76 14.37 -4.29 -7.30
CA ASP A 76 13.56 -3.34 -8.08
C ASP A 76 12.28 -3.00 -7.32
N LEU A 77 12.37 -1.91 -6.55
CA LEU A 77 11.24 -1.30 -5.89
C LEU A 77 10.26 -0.75 -6.93
N LEU A 78 8.98 -1.03 -6.71
CA LEU A 78 7.88 -0.49 -7.49
C LEU A 78 7.72 1.00 -7.17
N THR A 79 7.38 1.79 -8.19
CA THR A 79 6.91 3.16 -7.98
C THR A 79 5.46 3.11 -7.52
N ILE A 80 5.18 3.62 -6.33
CA ILE A 80 3.83 3.64 -5.76
C ILE A 80 3.42 5.10 -5.57
N THR A 81 2.20 5.45 -5.89
CA THR A 81 1.67 6.80 -5.64
C THR A 81 0.29 6.70 -5.01
N ASP A 82 -0.05 7.63 -4.13
CA ASP A 82 -1.40 7.82 -3.57
C ASP A 82 -2.21 8.87 -4.37
N GLY A 83 -1.68 9.33 -5.52
CA GLY A 83 -2.23 10.43 -6.33
C GLY A 83 -1.62 11.80 -6.03
N VAL A 84 -0.92 11.95 -4.91
CA VAL A 84 -0.28 13.21 -4.47
C VAL A 84 1.23 13.01 -4.31
N ASN A 85 1.60 11.99 -3.54
CA ASN A 85 2.96 11.63 -3.19
C ASN A 85 3.43 10.43 -4.03
N VAL A 86 4.74 10.33 -4.21
CA VAL A 86 5.38 9.19 -4.88
C VAL A 86 6.34 8.52 -3.90
N PHE A 87 6.19 7.21 -3.78
CA PHE A 87 6.92 6.32 -2.90
C PHE A 87 7.63 5.23 -3.71
N LYS A 88 8.59 4.58 -3.07
CA LYS A 88 9.15 3.31 -3.52
C LYS A 88 8.71 2.21 -2.57
N GLY A 89 8.53 1.00 -3.06
CA GLY A 89 8.09 -0.10 -2.21
C GLY A 89 7.89 -1.41 -2.94
N MET A 90 7.28 -2.36 -2.24
CA MET A 90 6.92 -3.68 -2.77
C MET A 90 5.48 -4.01 -2.38
N ILE A 91 4.84 -4.92 -3.11
CA ILE A 91 3.52 -5.44 -2.74
C ILE A 91 3.62 -6.95 -2.47
N GLU A 92 2.84 -7.41 -1.50
CA GLU A 92 2.63 -8.85 -1.29
C GLU A 92 1.70 -9.41 -2.39
N PRO A 93 1.69 -10.75 -2.60
CA PRO A 93 0.69 -11.40 -3.43
C PRO A 93 -0.72 -10.99 -2.99
N PRO A 94 -1.58 -10.50 -3.90
CA PRO A 94 -2.94 -10.11 -3.55
C PRO A 94 -3.70 -11.28 -2.94
N SER A 95 -4.44 -11.04 -1.85
CA SER A 95 -5.35 -12.02 -1.27
C SER A 95 -6.74 -11.84 -1.88
N TYR A 96 -7.33 -12.91 -2.41
CA TYR A 96 -8.66 -12.91 -3.02
C TYR A 96 -9.30 -14.29 -2.88
N GLN A 97 -10.62 -14.36 -3.03
CA GLN A 97 -11.38 -15.60 -3.09
C GLN A 97 -12.20 -15.62 -4.38
N LEU A 98 -12.26 -16.79 -5.02
CA LEU A 98 -13.13 -16.99 -6.16
C LEU A 98 -14.45 -17.60 -5.70
N ASP A 99 -15.53 -17.03 -6.17
CA ASP A 99 -16.90 -17.44 -5.94
C ASP A 99 -17.71 -17.43 -7.24
N ARG A 100 -19.02 -17.66 -7.15
CA ARG A 100 -19.93 -17.68 -8.31
C ARG A 100 -20.09 -16.31 -9.01
N PHE A 101 -19.65 -15.21 -8.39
CA PHE A 101 -19.75 -13.86 -8.94
C PHE A 101 -18.41 -13.36 -9.48
N SER A 102 -17.36 -14.19 -9.43
CA SER A 102 -16.00 -13.78 -9.83
C SER A 102 -15.82 -13.45 -11.31
N ASP A 103 -16.78 -13.82 -12.16
CA ASP A 103 -16.84 -13.37 -13.55
C ASP A 103 -17.31 -11.90 -13.69
N GLU A 104 -18.01 -11.39 -12.67
CA GLU A 104 -18.58 -10.03 -12.62
C GLU A 104 -17.82 -9.11 -11.66
N ILE A 105 -17.27 -9.65 -10.57
CA ILE A 105 -16.61 -8.86 -9.54
C ILE A 105 -15.67 -9.74 -8.72
N ILE A 106 -14.45 -9.26 -8.45
CA ILE A 106 -13.55 -9.93 -7.50
C ILE A 106 -13.11 -8.92 -6.45
N GLU A 107 -13.39 -9.24 -5.19
CA GLU A 107 -12.83 -8.54 -4.05
C GLU A 107 -11.42 -9.06 -3.76
N TYR A 108 -10.48 -8.14 -3.56
CA TYR A 108 -9.10 -8.51 -3.25
C TYR A 108 -8.44 -7.49 -2.33
N THR A 109 -7.43 -7.94 -1.61
CA THR A 109 -6.62 -7.10 -0.73
C THR A 109 -5.22 -6.93 -1.30
N LEU A 110 -4.79 -5.67 -1.46
CA LEU A 110 -3.40 -5.32 -1.76
C LEU A 110 -2.69 -4.86 -0.50
N THR A 111 -1.63 -5.56 -0.13
CA THR A 111 -0.71 -5.13 0.91
C THR A 111 0.52 -4.51 0.29
N ILE A 112 0.81 -3.27 0.67
CA ILE A 112 1.91 -2.45 0.15
C ILE A 112 2.88 -2.15 1.29
N HIS A 113 4.16 -2.37 1.05
CA HIS A 113 5.27 -2.04 1.93
C HIS A 113 6.05 -0.89 1.34
N LEU A 114 6.05 0.26 2.01
CA LEU A 114 6.72 1.48 1.55
C LEU A 114 8.13 1.56 2.13
N GLU A 115 9.07 1.99 1.30
CA GLU A 115 10.40 2.43 1.70
C GLU A 115 10.31 3.91 2.08
N LEU A 116 10.47 4.20 3.37
CA LEU A 116 10.39 5.55 3.91
C LEU A 116 11.80 6.12 4.12
N PRO A 117 12.04 7.38 3.71
CA PRO A 117 13.30 8.04 4.00
C PRO A 117 13.45 8.25 5.51
N SER A 118 14.69 8.40 5.96
CA SER A 118 15.07 8.66 7.36
C SER A 118 14.46 9.94 7.95
N ASP A 119 13.92 10.83 7.11
CA ASP A 119 13.24 12.07 7.49
C ASP A 119 11.77 12.06 7.00
N ILE A 120 10.90 11.45 7.80
CA ILE A 120 9.46 11.29 7.52
C ILE A 120 8.73 12.65 7.47
N SER A 121 9.30 13.71 8.06
CA SER A 121 8.70 15.06 8.10
C SER A 121 8.53 15.71 6.71
N ARG A 122 9.26 15.22 5.70
CA ARG A 122 9.19 15.71 4.32
C ARG A 122 8.11 15.03 3.48
N VAL A 123 7.63 13.86 3.91
CA VAL A 123 6.71 13.01 3.14
C VAL A 123 5.26 13.46 3.29
N PHE A 124 4.91 14.11 4.41
CA PHE A 124 3.59 14.64 4.65
C PHE A 124 3.71 16.12 5.06
N LYS A 125 3.23 17.04 4.23
CA LYS A 125 3.15 18.45 4.63
C LYS A 125 2.19 18.57 5.81
N ALA A 126 2.65 19.23 6.88
CA ALA A 126 1.88 19.54 8.07
C ALA A 126 0.60 20.35 7.71
N GLY A 127 -0.50 19.64 7.50
CA GLY A 127 -1.78 20.17 7.05
C GLY A 127 -2.85 19.09 6.95
N ASP A 128 -2.44 17.83 6.76
CA ASP A 128 -3.35 16.69 6.53
C ASP A 128 -3.66 15.84 7.79
N PHE A 129 -3.22 16.25 8.98
CA PHE A 129 -3.44 15.47 10.21
C PHE A 129 -4.58 16.03 11.07
N SER A 130 -5.69 15.29 11.17
CA SER A 130 -6.59 15.38 12.33
C SER A 130 -5.94 14.64 13.52
N PRO A 131 -5.85 15.26 14.71
CA PRO A 131 -5.01 14.80 15.83
C PRO A 131 -5.49 13.52 16.55
N THR A 132 -6.50 12.81 16.05
CA THR A 132 -7.03 11.59 16.69
C THR A 132 -6.14 10.35 16.54
N TYR A 133 -5.05 10.38 15.77
CA TYR A 133 -4.20 9.20 15.51
C TYR A 133 -2.89 9.16 16.30
N PHE A 134 -2.62 10.14 17.16
CA PHE A 134 -1.47 10.12 18.07
C PHE A 134 -1.86 9.62 19.47
N ASN A 135 -2.18 8.33 19.56
CA ASN A 135 -2.06 7.54 20.78
C ASN A 135 -1.44 6.21 20.32
N SER A 136 -0.16 5.91 20.49
CA SER A 136 0.62 5.97 21.73
C SER A 136 2.11 5.84 21.38
N PHE A 137 2.90 6.90 21.53
CA PHE A 137 4.35 6.81 21.66
C PHE A 137 4.79 7.76 22.78
N TYR A 138 4.41 7.42 24.02
CA TYR A 138 5.08 7.95 25.18
C TYR A 138 6.44 7.25 25.30
N PHE A 139 7.50 7.89 24.81
CA PHE A 139 8.83 7.60 25.30
C PHE A 139 8.91 8.15 26.74
N HIS A 140 8.93 7.25 27.73
CA HIS A 140 9.47 7.55 29.05
C HIS A 140 10.96 7.87 28.84
N VAL A 141 11.29 9.16 28.82
CA VAL A 141 12.67 9.59 29.00
C VAL A 141 12.94 9.43 30.49
N GLY A 142 13.50 8.28 30.87
CA GLY A 142 14.12 8.11 32.17
C GLY A 142 15.28 9.10 32.27
N VAL A 143 15.12 10.09 33.13
CA VAL A 143 16.21 10.93 33.63
C VAL A 143 16.62 10.29 34.95
N GLU A 144 17.80 9.66 34.97
CA GLU A 144 18.63 9.54 36.17
C GLU A 144 19.86 10.43 36.00
#